data_AF-A0A352X685-F1
#
_entry.id   AF-A0A352X685-F1
#
_cell.length_a   1.000
_cell.length_b   1.000
_cell.length_c   1.000
_cell.angle_alpha   90.00
_cell.angle_beta   90.00
_cell.angle_gamma   90.00
#
_symmetry.space_group_name_H-M   'P 1'
#
loop_
_entity.id
_entity.type
_entity.pdbx_description
1 polymer ?
#
loop_
_entity_poly.entity_id
_entity_poly.type
_entity_poly.pdbx_seq_one_letter_code
_entity_poly.pdbx_strand_id
1 'polypeptide(L)'
;MEIGKKIPIAIERYILDIAIVAILAIIYAPLLIHWYDGWLNKNISIEHEYFSHGLIGLPFAAYIIWTQRQEWRELPDSAHPLGIVFLILGGISYLSGQSELVHLSFPTILAGLCLWLKGIPGFKLQFVPWLLIFLATPTA
;
A
#
# COMPACT_ATOMS: atom_id res chain seq x y z
N MET A 1 22.92 40.01 -2.79
CA MET A 1 21.52 39.85 -2.33
C MET A 1 21.23 38.35 -2.37
N GLU A 2 21.58 37.64 -1.30
CA GLU A 2 21.36 36.19 -1.23
C GLU A 2 19.89 35.94 -0.91
N ILE A 3 19.14 35.50 -1.92
CA ILE A 3 17.78 35.02 -1.75
C ILE A 3 17.90 33.62 -1.15
N GLY A 4 18.17 33.56 0.15
CA GLY A 4 18.08 32.34 0.94
C GLY A 4 16.63 31.87 0.93
N LYS A 5 16.27 31.02 -0.03
CA LYS A 5 15.01 30.27 -0.02
C LYS A 5 14.99 29.45 1.26
N LYS A 6 14.41 30.02 2.31
CA LYS A 6 13.94 29.29 3.49
C LYS A 6 12.76 28.45 3.03
N ILE A 7 13.05 27.32 2.37
CA ILE A 7 12.07 26.25 2.33
C ILE A 7 11.79 25.95 3.79
N PRO A 8 10.53 26.11 4.26
CA PRO A 8 10.25 25.87 5.67
C PRO A 8 10.64 24.42 5.96
N ILE A 9 11.50 24.23 6.96
CA ILE A 9 12.07 22.93 7.41
C ILE A 9 10.96 21.86 7.60
N ALA A 10 9.73 22.30 7.84
CA ALA A 10 8.54 21.45 7.89
C ALA A 10 8.24 20.70 6.56
N ILE A 11 8.52 21.28 5.40
CA ILE A 11 8.29 20.64 4.09
C ILE A 11 9.30 19.53 3.85
N GLU A 12 10.60 19.78 4.11
CA GLU A 12 11.66 18.76 3.94
C GLU A 12 11.34 17.46 4.67
N ARG A 13 10.75 17.55 5.86
CA ARG A 13 10.38 16.41 6.68
C ARG A 13 9.35 15.47 6.03
N TYR A 14 8.48 15.98 5.16
CA TYR A 14 7.41 15.20 4.52
C TYR A 14 7.65 14.91 3.03
N ILE A 15 8.75 15.41 2.43
CA ILE A 15 9.02 15.21 1.00
C ILE A 15 9.08 13.72 0.67
N LEU A 16 9.75 12.91 1.50
CA LEU A 16 9.86 11.46 1.26
C LEU A 16 8.49 10.77 1.32
N ASP A 17 7.68 11.08 2.33
CA ASP A 17 6.33 10.51 2.46
C ASP A 17 5.45 10.87 1.26
N ILE A 18 5.47 12.14 0.84
CA ILE A 18 4.74 12.62 -0.32
C ILE A 18 5.22 11.92 -1.59
N ALA A 19 6.53 11.77 -1.76
CA ALA A 19 7.11 11.09 -2.92
C ALA A 19 6.69 9.61 -2.96
N ILE A 20 6.74 8.89 -1.84
CA ILE A 20 6.29 7.49 -1.74
C ILE A 20 4.81 7.39 -2.13
N VAL A 21 3.95 8.23 -1.56
CA VAL A 21 2.50 8.24 -1.87
C VAL A 21 2.26 8.54 -3.34
N ALA A 22 2.94 9.54 -3.91
CA ALA A 22 2.80 9.91 -5.31
C ALA A 22 3.24 8.76 -6.25
N ILE A 23 4.37 8.13 -5.97
CA ILE A 23 4.87 6.99 -6.73
C ILE A 23 3.89 5.81 -6.66
N LEU A 24 3.41 5.47 -5.46
CA LEU A 24 2.41 4.42 -5.30
C LEU A 24 1.12 4.73 -6.06
N ALA A 25 0.63 5.98 -6.01
CA ALA A 25 -0.56 6.38 -6.74
C ALA A 25 -0.38 6.23 -8.25
N ILE A 26 0.76 6.66 -8.81
CA ILE A 26 1.06 6.52 -10.24
C ILE A 26 1.10 5.05 -10.66
N ILE A 27 1.75 4.20 -9.86
CA ILE A 27 1.96 2.78 -10.20
C ILE A 27 0.68 1.95 -10.00
N TYR A 28 -0.05 2.19 -8.91
CA TYR A 28 -1.12 1.32 -8.45
C TYR A 28 -2.54 1.88 -8.64
N ALA A 29 -2.75 3.17 -8.90
CA ALA A 29 -4.10 3.66 -9.18
C ALA A 29 -4.74 2.98 -10.40
N PRO A 30 -4.04 2.75 -11.54
CA PRO A 30 -4.62 2.01 -12.66
C PRO A 30 -5.04 0.58 -12.28
N LEU A 31 -4.22 -0.08 -11.44
CA LEU A 31 -4.51 -1.42 -10.94
C LEU A 31 -5.75 -1.45 -10.05
N LEU A 32 -5.86 -0.52 -9.10
CA LEU A 32 -7.01 -0.41 -8.20
C LEU A 32 -8.29 -0.03 -8.94
N ILE A 33 -8.20 0.82 -9.98
CA ILE A 33 -9.34 1.12 -10.86
C ILE A 33 -9.76 -0.14 -11.62
N HIS A 34 -8.81 -0.89 -12.16
CA HIS A 34 -9.10 -2.15 -12.84
C HIS A 34 -9.76 -3.17 -11.90
N TRP A 35 -9.30 -3.27 -10.65
CA TRP A 35 -9.94 -4.11 -9.63
C TRP A 35 -11.38 -3.67 -9.36
N TYR A 36 -11.59 -2.37 -9.15
CA TYR A 36 -12.91 -1.82 -8.86
C TYR A 36 -13.90 -2.04 -10.02
N ASP A 37 -13.47 -1.78 -11.26
CA ASP A 37 -14.27 -2.02 -12.46
C ASP A 37 -14.55 -3.52 -12.67
N GLY A 38 -13.52 -4.36 -12.51
CA GLY A 38 -13.63 -5.80 -12.62
C GLY A 38 -14.56 -6.38 -11.57
N TRP A 39 -14.58 -5.83 -10.36
CA TRP A 39 -15.65 -6.10 -9.41
C TRP A 39 -16.97 -5.60 -10.00
N LEU A 40 -17.27 -4.31 -10.10
CA LEU A 40 -18.60 -3.84 -10.51
C LEU A 40 -19.21 -4.54 -11.75
N ASN A 41 -18.40 -4.84 -12.77
CA ASN A 41 -18.83 -5.49 -14.00
C ASN A 41 -18.65 -7.03 -14.02
N LYS A 42 -18.18 -7.63 -12.93
CA LYS A 42 -17.99 -9.09 -12.74
C LYS A 42 -17.06 -9.75 -13.76
N ASN A 43 -15.96 -9.05 -14.07
CA ASN A 43 -14.97 -9.49 -15.06
C ASN A 43 -13.70 -10.10 -14.43
N ILE A 44 -13.55 -10.05 -13.10
CA ILE A 44 -12.44 -10.67 -12.35
C ILE A 44 -12.99 -11.50 -11.19
N SER A 45 -12.27 -12.57 -10.82
CA SER A 45 -12.64 -13.49 -9.71
C SER A 45 -14.07 -14.06 -9.85
N ILE A 46 -14.43 -14.43 -11.07
CA ILE A 46 -15.79 -14.86 -11.47
C ILE A 46 -16.11 -16.28 -10.96
N GLU A 47 -15.09 -17.07 -10.62
CA GLU A 47 -15.25 -18.45 -10.13
C GLU A 47 -15.54 -18.55 -8.62
N HIS A 48 -15.42 -17.45 -7.87
CA HIS A 48 -15.58 -17.42 -6.42
C HIS A 48 -16.56 -16.31 -5.98
N GLU A 49 -17.63 -16.68 -5.26
CA GLU A 49 -18.65 -15.77 -4.68
C GLU A 49 -18.08 -14.74 -3.68
N TYR A 50 -16.77 -14.76 -3.43
CA TYR A 50 -16.03 -13.90 -2.50
C TYR A 50 -15.74 -12.48 -3.01
N PHE A 51 -16.29 -12.13 -4.18
CA PHE A 51 -16.32 -10.81 -4.81
C PHE A 51 -16.56 -9.63 -3.85
N SER A 52 -17.39 -9.82 -2.83
CA SER A 52 -17.80 -8.76 -1.89
C SER A 52 -16.66 -8.26 -1.00
N HIS A 53 -15.59 -9.05 -0.81
CA HIS A 53 -14.47 -8.69 0.06
C HIS A 53 -13.62 -7.56 -0.52
N GLY A 54 -13.52 -7.43 -1.85
CA GLY A 54 -12.76 -6.35 -2.49
C GLY A 54 -13.44 -4.99 -2.39
N LEU A 55 -14.72 -4.94 -2.77
CA LEU A 55 -15.52 -3.70 -2.83
C LEU A 55 -15.70 -3.06 -1.44
N ILE A 56 -15.79 -3.88 -0.40
CA ILE A 56 -16.00 -3.44 0.99
C ILE A 56 -14.66 -3.39 1.76
N GLY A 57 -13.77 -4.36 1.55
CA GLY A 57 -12.52 -4.49 2.29
C GLY A 57 -11.58 -3.30 2.11
N LEU A 58 -11.46 -2.75 0.90
CA LEU A 58 -10.58 -1.60 0.64
C LEU A 58 -11.06 -0.31 1.36
N PRO A 59 -12.35 0.10 1.28
CA PRO A 59 -12.86 1.21 2.09
C PRO A 59 -12.66 1.03 3.59
N PHE A 60 -12.89 -0.18 4.12
CA PHE A 60 -12.68 -0.45 5.54
C PHE A 60 -11.20 -0.41 5.92
N ALA A 61 -10.30 -0.94 5.09
CA ALA A 61 -8.86 -0.82 5.30
C ALA A 61 -8.44 0.65 5.35
N ALA A 62 -8.90 1.48 4.40
CA ALA A 62 -8.63 2.92 4.39
C ALA A 62 -9.15 3.63 5.64
N TYR A 63 -10.37 3.29 6.09
CA TYR A 63 -10.95 3.81 7.32
C TYR A 63 -10.10 3.47 8.54
N ILE A 64 -9.70 2.20 8.71
CA ILE A 64 -8.89 1.75 9.84
C ILE A 64 -7.49 2.40 9.80
N ILE A 65 -6.85 2.50 8.63
CA ILE A 65 -5.58 3.23 8.47
C ILE A 65 -5.73 4.67 8.96
N TRP A 66 -6.82 5.34 8.56
CA TRP A 66 -7.07 6.72 8.97
C TRP A 66 -7.31 6.86 10.47
N THR A 67 -8.03 5.94 11.11
CA THR A 67 -8.24 5.99 12.57
C THR A 67 -6.95 5.77 13.34
N GLN A 68 -6.07 4.88 12.87
CA GLN A 68 -4.78 4.56 13.51
C GLN A 68 -3.64 5.55 13.17
N ARG A 69 -3.90 6.61 12.40
CA ARG A 69 -2.86 7.54 11.92
C ARG A 69 -2.05 8.22 13.05
N GLN A 70 -2.65 8.42 14.22
CA GLN A 70 -1.96 9.03 15.37
C GLN A 70 -1.01 8.03 16.02
N GLU A 71 -1.48 6.80 16.28
CA GLU A 71 -0.65 5.70 16.78
C GLU A 71 0.54 5.44 15.83
N TRP A 72 0.30 5.48 14.51
CA TRP A 72 1.37 5.36 13.52
C TRP A 72 2.44 6.44 13.65
N ARG A 73 2.04 7.70 13.90
CA ARG A 73 2.97 8.83 14.06
C ARG A 73 3.78 8.76 15.35
N GLU A 74 3.22 8.15 16.39
CA GLU A 74 3.87 7.97 17.70
C GLU A 74 4.90 6.83 17.68
N LEU A 75 4.76 5.87 16.77
CA LEU A 75 5.75 4.80 16.61
C LEU A 75 7.11 5.38 16.17
N PRO A 76 8.24 4.87 16.72
CA PRO A 76 9.56 5.27 16.26
C PRO A 76 9.82 4.78 14.83
N ASP A 77 10.61 5.55 14.08
CA ASP A 77 11.13 5.09 12.79
C ASP A 77 12.13 3.96 13.03
N SER A 78 11.89 2.80 12.42
CA SER A 78 12.71 1.60 12.64
C SER A 78 12.63 0.67 11.44
N ALA A 79 13.66 0.68 10.61
CA ALA A 79 13.69 -0.13 9.40
C ALA A 79 13.99 -1.60 9.72
N HIS A 80 13.11 -2.50 9.28
CA HIS A 80 13.34 -3.95 9.37
C HIS A 80 13.84 -4.49 8.02
N PRO A 81 14.90 -5.33 7.96
CA PRO A 81 15.47 -5.83 6.70
C PRO A 81 14.47 -6.56 5.79
N LEU A 82 13.49 -7.27 6.38
CA LEU A 82 12.40 -7.88 5.62
C LEU A 82 11.60 -6.86 4.80
N GLY A 83 11.55 -5.60 5.20
CA GLY A 83 10.96 -4.53 4.40
C GLY A 83 11.56 -4.46 3.01
N ILE A 84 12.90 -4.48 2.89
CA ILE A 84 13.58 -4.51 1.59
C ILE A 84 13.24 -5.78 0.80
N VAL A 85 13.21 -6.93 1.47
CA VAL A 85 12.87 -8.21 0.83
C VAL A 85 11.47 -8.15 0.20
N PHE A 86 10.47 -7.69 0.95
CA PHE A 86 9.11 -7.53 0.45
C PHE A 86 9.02 -6.46 -0.65
N LEU A 87 9.77 -5.36 -0.55
CA LEU A 87 9.82 -4.33 -1.60
C LEU A 87 10.39 -4.87 -2.91
N ILE A 88 11.48 -5.65 -2.85
CA ILE A 88 12.09 -6.28 -4.03
C ILE A 88 11.14 -7.32 -4.63
N LEU A 89 10.58 -8.19 -3.81
CA LEU A 89 9.63 -9.21 -4.27
C LEU A 89 8.41 -8.57 -4.94
N GLY A 90 7.81 -7.56 -4.30
CA GLY A 90 6.69 -6.82 -4.87
C GLY A 90 7.06 -6.13 -6.19
N GLY A 91 8.25 -5.53 -6.27
CA GLY A 91 8.76 -4.93 -7.50
C GLY A 91 8.93 -5.94 -8.64
N ILE A 92 9.55 -7.10 -8.37
CA ILE A 92 9.70 -8.18 -9.35
C ILE A 92 8.33 -8.71 -9.78
N SER A 93 7.41 -8.93 -8.84
CA SER A 93 6.06 -9.41 -9.12
C SER A 93 5.28 -8.42 -10.00
N TYR A 94 5.37 -7.11 -9.73
CA TYR A 94 4.74 -6.07 -10.54
C TYR A 94 5.30 -6.05 -11.98
N LEU A 95 6.61 -6.18 -12.13
CA LEU A 95 7.27 -6.13 -13.44
C LEU A 95 7.16 -7.44 -14.25
N SER A 96 6.68 -8.53 -13.64
CA SER A 96 6.58 -9.84 -14.30
C SER A 96 5.58 -9.88 -15.45
N GLY A 97 4.58 -8.98 -15.46
CA GLY A 97 3.47 -8.99 -16.42
C GLY A 97 2.47 -10.13 -16.22
N GLN A 98 2.71 -11.04 -15.26
CA GLN A 98 1.76 -12.11 -14.92
C GLN A 98 0.67 -11.55 -14.01
N SER A 99 -0.59 -11.63 -14.46
CA SER A 99 -1.76 -11.00 -13.81
C SER A 99 -1.80 -11.23 -12.28
N GLU A 100 -1.68 -12.49 -11.83
CA GLU A 100 -1.73 -12.85 -10.40
C GLU A 100 -0.57 -12.22 -9.61
N LEU A 101 0.65 -12.23 -10.15
CA LEU A 101 1.80 -11.64 -9.49
C LEU A 101 1.70 -10.11 -9.45
N VAL A 102 1.18 -9.49 -10.51
CA VAL A 102 0.92 -8.05 -10.55
C VAL A 102 -0.10 -7.69 -9.47
N HIS A 103 -1.16 -8.48 -9.29
CA HIS A 103 -2.15 -8.26 -8.24
C HIS A 103 -1.54 -8.39 -6.85
N LEU A 104 -0.81 -9.47 -6.60
CA LEU A 104 -0.16 -9.76 -5.32
C LEU A 104 0.94 -8.75 -4.97
N SER A 105 1.52 -8.07 -5.97
CA SER A 105 2.55 -7.07 -5.75
C SER A 105 2.08 -5.93 -4.83
N PHE A 106 0.81 -5.52 -4.92
CA PHE A 106 0.29 -4.40 -4.15
C PHE A 106 0.32 -4.63 -2.63
N PRO A 107 -0.35 -5.66 -2.06
CA PRO A 107 -0.26 -5.94 -0.63
C PRO A 107 1.17 -6.28 -0.19
N THR A 108 1.99 -6.85 -1.08
CA THR A 108 3.41 -7.16 -0.80
C THR A 108 4.23 -5.89 -0.60
N ILE A 109 4.09 -4.89 -1.48
CA ILE A 109 4.74 -3.59 -1.34
C ILE A 109 4.27 -2.88 -0.07
N LEU A 110 2.97 -2.92 0.26
CA LEU A 110 2.45 -2.29 1.48
C LEU A 110 3.03 -2.92 2.76
N ALA A 111 3.17 -4.25 2.81
CA ALA A 111 3.87 -4.93 3.90
C ALA A 111 5.34 -4.47 3.99
N GLY A 112 6.03 -4.41 2.84
CA GLY A 112 7.40 -3.94 2.73
C GLY A 112 7.58 -2.52 3.26
N LEU A 113 6.69 -1.60 2.89
CA LEU A 113 6.70 -0.22 3.38
C LEU A 113 6.42 -0.13 4.88
N CYS A 114 5.47 -0.91 5.40
CA CYS A 114 5.19 -0.90 6.83
C CYS A 114 6.42 -1.32 7.66
N LEU A 115 7.08 -2.40 7.21
CA LEU A 115 8.31 -2.91 7.80
C LEU A 115 9.50 -1.98 7.61
N TRP A 116 9.59 -1.28 6.48
CA TRP A 116 10.69 -0.36 6.20
C TRP A 116 10.59 0.94 7.00
N LEU A 117 9.39 1.50 7.14
CA LEU A 117 9.19 2.79 7.82
C LEU A 117 9.14 2.65 9.34
N LYS A 118 8.41 1.65 9.85
CA LYS A 118 8.08 1.51 11.28
C LYS A 118 8.36 0.11 11.84
N GLY A 119 8.92 -0.79 11.04
CA GLY A 119 9.33 -2.11 11.49
C GLY A 119 8.17 -3.02 11.84
N ILE A 120 8.45 -4.01 12.69
CA ILE A 120 7.44 -4.96 13.19
C ILE A 120 6.28 -4.25 13.92
N PRO A 121 6.50 -3.22 14.77
CA PRO A 121 5.40 -2.50 15.40
C PRO A 121 4.45 -1.84 14.39
N GLY A 122 5.00 -1.21 13.35
CA GLY A 122 4.20 -0.60 12.28
C GLY A 122 3.37 -1.63 11.51
N PHE A 123 3.99 -2.75 11.13
CA PHE A 123 3.28 -3.82 10.45
C PHE A 123 2.18 -4.44 11.33
N LYS A 124 2.43 -4.61 12.64
CA LYS A 124 1.41 -5.10 13.59
C LYS A 124 0.22 -4.14 13.70
N LEU A 125 0.48 -2.84 13.79
CA LEU A 125 -0.57 -1.82 13.82
C LEU A 125 -1.45 -1.92 12.57
N GLN A 126 -0.82 -2.02 11.40
CA GLN A 126 -1.49 -2.07 10.09
C GLN A 126 -1.87 -3.49 9.64
N PHE A 127 -1.77 -4.50 10.50
CA PHE A 127 -1.98 -5.90 10.10
C PHE A 127 -3.40 -6.16 9.61
N VAL A 128 -4.40 -5.61 10.30
CA VAL A 128 -5.81 -5.79 9.92
C VAL A 128 -6.12 -5.10 8.58
N PRO A 129 -5.78 -3.80 8.37
CA PRO A 129 -5.90 -3.18 7.04
C PRO A 129 -5.17 -3.95 5.95
N TRP A 130 -3.94 -4.40 6.21
CA TRP A 130 -3.15 -5.17 5.26
C TRP A 130 -3.85 -6.49 4.89
N LEU A 131 -4.39 -7.20 5.88
CA LEU A 131 -5.12 -8.45 5.66
C LEU A 131 -6.38 -8.23 4.82
N LEU A 132 -7.13 -7.15 5.08
CA LEU A 132 -8.30 -6.79 4.25
C LEU A 132 -7.90 -6.54 2.79
N ILE A 133 -6.79 -5.84 2.55
CA ILE A 133 -6.27 -5.58 1.20
C ILE A 133 -5.78 -6.88 0.54
N PHE A 134 -5.10 -7.74 1.31
CA PHE A 134 -4.63 -9.04 0.82
C PHE A 134 -5.79 -9.94 0.40
N LEU A 135 -6.82 -10.08 1.26
CA LEU A 135 -8.01 -10.86 0.94
C LEU A 135 -8.86 -10.24 -0.17
N ALA A 136 -8.77 -8.92 -0.35
CA ALA A 136 -9.36 -8.21 -1.48
C ALA A 136 -8.58 -8.43 -2.78
N THR A 137 -7.35 -8.94 -2.76
CA THR A 137 -6.52 -9.05 -3.97
C THR A 137 -7.11 -10.10 -4.92
N PRO A 138 -7.49 -9.74 -6.16
CA PRO A 138 -8.10 -10.69 -7.09
C PRO A 138 -7.11 -11.79 -7.48
N THR A 139 -7.51 -13.03 -7.31
CA THR A 139 -6.84 -14.21 -7.87
C THR A 139 -7.65 -14.76 -9.03
N ALA A 140 -7.00 -15.55 -9.89
CA ALA A 140 -7.70 -16.38 -10.89
C ALA A 140 -8.65 -17.37 -10.20
#